data_AF-A0A140K9V5-F1
#
_entry.id   AF-A0A140K9V5-F1
#
_cell.length_a   1.000
_cell.length_b   1.000
_cell.length_c   1.000
_cell.angle_alpha   90.00
_cell.angle_beta   90.00
_cell.angle_gamma   90.00
#
_symmetry.space_group_name_H-M   'P 1'
#
loop_
_entity.id
_entity.type
_entity.pdbx_description
1 polymer ?
#
loop_
_entity_poly.entity_id
_entity_poly.type
_entity_poly.pdbx_seq_one_letter_code
_entity_poly.pdbx_strand_id
1 'polypeptide(L)'
;MADCLAIFKGKSIKNKGVSNYVARPTEPGRTERRHSTFSIGLHAQNWIDSMMFFQDVIPELLRFSTQKNDYYRRGMRAVSLIQSAL
;
A
#
# COMPACT_ATOMS: atom_id res chain seq x y z
N MET A 1 18.92 -11.20 -7.17
CA MET A 1 17.91 -10.81 -8.20
C MET A 1 16.59 -10.33 -7.59
N ALA A 2 16.17 -10.82 -6.42
CA ALA A 2 14.96 -10.33 -5.74
C ALA A 2 15.02 -8.83 -5.36
N ASP A 3 16.21 -8.30 -5.06
CA ASP A 3 16.38 -6.94 -4.55
C ASP A 3 16.09 -5.85 -5.60
N CYS A 4 16.45 -6.09 -6.87
CA CYS A 4 16.18 -5.13 -7.94
C CYS A 4 14.68 -5.00 -8.24
N LEU A 5 13.95 -6.11 -8.17
CA LEU A 5 12.51 -6.13 -8.43
C LEU A 5 11.76 -5.23 -7.42
N ALA A 6 12.10 -5.32 -6.13
CA ALA A 6 11.51 -4.48 -5.10
C ALA A 6 11.79 -2.97 -5.34
N ILE A 7 12.98 -2.61 -5.85
CA ILE A 7 13.29 -1.22 -6.20
C ILE A 7 12.42 -0.72 -7.34
N PHE A 8 12.24 -1.50 -8.41
CA PHE A 8 11.39 -1.11 -9.55
C PHE A 8 9.93 -0.96 -9.13
N LYS A 9 9.40 -1.93 -8.38
CA LYS A 9 8.05 -1.88 -7.79
C LYS A 9 7.86 -0.63 -6.95
N GLY A 10 8.78 -0.36 -6.02
CA GLY A 10 8.73 0.82 -5.18
C GLY A 10 8.77 2.14 -5.95
N LYS A 11 9.53 2.20 -7.06
CA LYS A 11 9.58 3.38 -7.93
C LYS A 11 8.24 3.58 -8.65
N SER A 12 7.67 2.52 -9.20
CA SER A 12 6.36 2.54 -9.85
C SER A 12 5.24 3.00 -8.90
N ILE A 13 5.24 2.47 -7.66
CA ILE A 13 4.29 2.84 -6.61
C ILE A 13 4.39 4.32 -6.22
N LYS A 14 5.62 4.85 -6.08
CA LYS A 14 5.85 6.28 -5.84
C LYS A 14 5.28 7.13 -6.96
N ASN A 15 5.53 6.74 -8.22
CA ASN A 15 5.02 7.47 -9.40
C ASN A 15 3.49 7.47 -9.46
N LYS A 16 2.84 6.41 -8.97
CA LYS A 16 1.36 6.34 -8.86
C LYS A 16 0.79 7.11 -7.66
N GLY A 17 1.61 7.68 -6.78
CA GLY A 17 1.17 8.50 -5.65
C GLY A 17 0.47 7.74 -4.53
N VAL A 18 0.63 6.41 -4.46
CA VAL A 18 -0.05 5.53 -3.50
C VAL A 18 0.88 4.98 -2.41
N SER A 19 2.11 5.47 -2.32
CA SER A 19 3.10 5.05 -1.31
C SER A 19 2.59 5.14 0.13
N ASN A 20 1.65 6.06 0.40
CA ASN A 20 1.16 6.37 1.73
C ASN A 20 0.26 5.26 2.31
N TYR A 21 -0.26 4.38 1.43
CA TYR A 21 -1.04 3.21 1.84
C TYR A 21 -0.15 2.04 2.29
N VAL A 22 1.10 1.99 1.83
CA VAL A 22 2.02 0.86 2.08
C VAL A 22 3.17 1.25 3.00
N ALA A 23 3.45 2.54 3.15
CA ALA A 23 4.52 3.06 3.96
C ALA A 23 4.11 4.41 4.59
N ARG A 24 4.69 4.72 5.75
CA ARG A 24 4.44 6.00 6.42
C ARG A 24 5.07 7.14 5.61
N PRO A 25 4.35 8.25 5.36
CA PRO A 25 4.96 9.44 4.79
C PRO A 25 6.13 9.94 5.63
N THR A 26 7.10 10.59 4.99
CA THR A 26 8.19 11.28 5.69
C THR A 26 7.62 12.42 6.53
N GLU A 27 8.06 12.52 7.78
CA GLU A 27 7.59 13.54 8.71
C GLU A 27 8.04 14.95 8.29
N PRO A 28 7.23 16.00 8.54
CA PRO A 28 7.68 17.38 8.39
C PRO A 28 8.93 17.65 9.23
N GLY A 29 9.93 18.32 8.65
CA GLY A 29 11.18 18.67 9.33
C GLY A 29 12.28 17.59 9.30
N ARG A 30 11.99 16.41 8.77
CA ARG A 30 13.03 15.38 8.56
C ARG A 30 13.87 15.69 7.33
N THR A 31 15.20 15.61 7.46
CA THR A 31 16.16 15.82 6.35
C THR A 31 16.23 14.61 5.42
N GLU A 32 16.12 13.41 5.97
CA GLU A 32 16.20 12.15 5.22
C GLU A 32 14.84 11.51 4.98
N ARG A 33 14.71 10.77 3.88
CA ARG A 33 13.50 9.98 3.61
C ARG A 33 13.33 8.89 4.67
N ARG A 34 12.10 8.73 5.19
CA ARG A 34 11.79 7.66 6.16
C ARG A 34 11.89 6.26 5.56
N HIS A 35 11.44 6.10 4.30
CA HIS A 35 11.46 4.81 3.61
C HIS A 35 12.21 4.90 2.28
N SER A 36 13.11 3.94 2.08
CA SER A 36 13.78 3.74 0.79
C SER A 36 12.78 3.25 -0.26
N THR A 37 13.14 3.40 -1.54
CA THR A 37 12.32 2.87 -2.64
C THR A 37 12.19 1.34 -2.54
N PHE A 38 13.28 0.65 -2.18
CA PHE A 38 13.27 -0.78 -1.90
C PHE A 38 12.25 -1.16 -0.81
N SER A 39 12.29 -0.48 0.34
CA SER A 39 11.37 -0.72 1.47
C SER A 39 9.92 -0.56 1.04
N ILE A 40 9.59 0.49 0.27
CA ILE A 40 8.23 0.70 -0.24
C ILE A 40 7.78 -0.45 -1.14
N GLY A 41 8.63 -0.94 -2.04
CA GLY A 41 8.29 -2.07 -2.90
C GLY A 41 8.07 -3.37 -2.14
N LEU A 42 8.85 -3.61 -1.08
CA LEU A 42 8.70 -4.78 -0.21
C LEU A 42 7.40 -4.69 0.61
N HIS A 43 7.13 -3.56 1.26
CA HIS A 43 5.92 -3.38 2.07
C HIS A 43 4.64 -3.44 1.23
N ALA A 44 4.70 -3.04 -0.03
CA ALA A 44 3.56 -3.10 -0.93
C ALA A 44 3.08 -4.53 -1.19
N GLN A 45 4.00 -5.49 -1.31
CA GLN A 45 3.64 -6.90 -1.44
C GLN A 45 2.94 -7.39 -0.16
N ASN A 46 3.53 -7.16 1.00
CA ASN A 46 2.93 -7.54 2.29
C ASN A 46 1.54 -6.92 2.49
N TRP A 47 1.33 -5.68 2.05
CA TRP A 47 0.04 -5.01 2.11
C TRP A 47 -1.01 -5.71 1.23
N ILE A 48 -0.66 -6.05 -0.01
CA ILE A 48 -1.57 -6.78 -0.91
C ILE A 48 -1.90 -8.16 -0.32
N ASP A 49 -0.89 -8.90 0.13
CA ASP A 49 -1.08 -10.24 0.69
C ASP A 49 -2.01 -10.19 1.91
N SER A 50 -1.87 -9.17 2.75
CA SER A 50 -2.76 -8.94 3.90
C SER A 50 -4.20 -8.63 3.46
N MET A 51 -4.39 -7.77 2.46
CA MET A 51 -5.71 -7.42 1.94
C MET A 51 -6.42 -8.62 1.31
N MET A 52 -5.68 -9.47 0.60
CA MET A 52 -6.20 -10.72 0.03
C MET A 52 -6.56 -11.73 1.12
N PHE A 53 -5.71 -11.86 2.15
CA PHE A 53 -5.95 -12.77 3.27
C PHE A 53 -7.26 -12.44 4.02
N PHE A 54 -7.60 -11.17 4.18
CA PHE A 54 -8.81 -10.73 4.88
C PHE A 54 -10.01 -10.45 3.97
N GLN A 55 -9.93 -10.73 2.67
CA GLN A 55 -10.94 -10.30 1.69
C GLN A 55 -12.37 -10.80 2.01
N ASP A 56 -12.49 -11.97 2.64
CA ASP A 56 -13.78 -12.58 2.96
C ASP A 56 -14.39 -12.03 4.26
N VAL A 57 -13.55 -11.60 5.21
CA VAL A 57 -13.97 -11.11 6.53
C VAL A 57 -14.28 -9.62 6.52
N ILE A 58 -13.58 -8.83 5.68
CA ILE A 58 -13.77 -7.37 5.63
C ILE A 58 -15.22 -6.98 5.25
N PRO A 59 -15.89 -7.62 4.27
CA PRO A 59 -17.28 -7.32 3.95
C PRO A 59 -18.22 -7.50 5.14
N GLU A 60 -18.01 -8.54 5.96
CA GLU A 60 -18.79 -8.77 7.17
C GLU A 60 -18.56 -7.66 8.20
N LEU A 61 -17.31 -7.28 8.42
CA LEU A 61 -16.96 -6.19 9.34
C LEU A 61 -17.58 -4.85 8.89
N LEU A 62 -17.56 -4.56 7.59
CA LEU A 62 -18.12 -3.33 7.03
C LEU A 62 -19.64 -3.22 7.16
N ARG A 63 -20.36 -4.34 7.29
CA ARG A 63 -21.79 -4.33 7.61
C ARG A 63 -22.06 -3.75 9.00
N PHE A 64 -21.15 -3.98 9.95
CA PHE A 64 -21.24 -3.43 11.31
C PHE A 64 -20.66 -2.03 11.43
N SER A 65 -19.76 -1.63 10.53
CA SER A 65 -19.10 -0.33 10.54
C SER A 65 -19.24 0.40 9.20
N THR A 66 -20.47 0.71 8.81
CA THR A 66 -20.76 1.30 7.49
C THR A 66 -20.05 2.64 7.25
N GLN A 67 -19.76 3.41 8.32
CA GLN A 67 -18.97 4.64 8.25
C GLN A 67 -17.52 4.41 7.78
N LYS A 68 -17.05 3.15 7.72
CA LYS A 68 -15.72 2.78 7.23
C LYS A 68 -15.69 2.42 5.74
N ASN A 69 -16.84 2.34 5.08
CA ASN A 69 -16.95 1.95 3.68
C ASN A 69 -16.12 2.83 2.74
N ASP A 70 -16.12 4.15 2.94
CA ASP A 70 -15.38 5.05 2.06
C ASP A 70 -13.86 4.87 2.22
N TYR A 71 -13.38 4.63 3.44
CA TYR A 71 -11.98 4.31 3.68
C TYR A 71 -11.59 2.98 3.02
N TYR A 72 -12.46 1.98 3.12
CA TYR A 72 -12.24 0.69 2.46
C TYR A 72 -12.18 0.82 0.94
N ARG A 73 -13.12 1.53 0.31
CA ARG A 73 -13.13 1.79 -1.15
C ARG A 73 -11.85 2.49 -1.60
N ARG A 74 -11.38 3.49 -0.84
CA ARG A 74 -10.09 4.17 -1.11
C ARG A 74 -8.91 3.22 -0.98
N GLY A 75 -8.91 2.36 0.03
CA GLY A 75 -7.93 1.29 0.20
C GLY A 75 -7.92 0.31 -0.98
N MET A 76 -9.08 -0.16 -1.43
CA MET A 76 -9.19 -1.06 -2.58
C MET A 76 -8.74 -0.41 -3.89
N ARG A 77 -9.04 0.88 -4.10
CA ARG A 77 -8.48 1.65 -5.21
C ARG A 77 -6.95 1.70 -5.13
N ALA A 78 -6.38 1.89 -3.94
CA ALA A 78 -4.94 1.85 -3.75
C ALA A 78 -4.36 0.47 -4.05
N VAL A 79 -4.99 -0.63 -3.59
CA VAL A 79 -4.60 -2.01 -3.91
C VAL A 79 -4.54 -2.23 -5.42
N SER A 80 -5.58 -1.83 -6.16
CA SER A 80 -5.60 -1.94 -7.63
C SER A 80 -4.44 -1.16 -8.29
N LEU A 81 -4.17 0.05 -7.82
CA LEU A 81 -3.06 0.85 -8.32
C LEU A 81 -1.70 0.22 -8.01
N ILE A 82 -1.54 -0.36 -6.81
CA ILE A 82 -0.31 -1.06 -6.42
C ILE A 82 -0.13 -2.32 -7.26
N GLN A 83 -1.18 -3.14 -7.45
CA GLN A 83 -1.13 -4.34 -8.29
C GLN A 83 -0.73 -4.00 -9.73
N SER A 84 -1.23 -2.89 -10.29
CA SER A 84 -0.81 -2.41 -11.62
C SER A 84 0.63 -1.84 -11.69
N ALA A 85 1.31 -1.75 -10.55
CA ALA A 85 2.71 -1.33 -10.43
C ALA A 85 3.66 -2.48 -10.08
N LEU A 86 3.14 -3.67 -9.77
CA LEU A 86 3.91 -4.88 -9.48
C LEU A 86 4.27 -5.63 -10.75
#